data_AF-Q09H83-F1
#
_entry.id   AF-Q09H83-F1
#
_cell.length_a   1.000
_cell.length_b   1.000
_cell.length_c   1.000
_cell.angle_alpha   90.00
_cell.angle_beta   90.00
_cell.angle_gamma   90.00
#
_symmetry.space_group_name_H-M   'P 1'
#
loop_
_entity.id
_entity.type
_entity.pdbx_description
1 polymer ?
#
loop_
_entity_poly.entity_id
_entity_poly.type
_entity_poly.pdbx_seq_one_letter_code
_entity_poly.pdbx_strand_id
1 'polypeptide(L)'
;GKIYLPYLHEWKHPQSHLSGLIQVMIVVFGDEPPVFSRPISASYPPYQATGPPNTSYMPGMPGGISPYPSGYPPNPSGYPGCPYPPGGPYPATTSSQYPSQPPVTTVGPSRDGTISEDTIRASLISAVSDKLRWRMKEEMDRAQAELNALKRTEEDLKKGHQKLEEMVTRLDQEVAEVDKNIELLKKKDEELSSALEK
;
A
#
# COMPACT_ATOMS: atom_id res chain seq x y z
N GLY A 1 -2.50 -13.56 8.09
CA GLY A 1 -1.91 -14.14 9.32
C GLY A 1 -2.93 -15.04 10.00
N LYS A 2 -2.50 -15.89 10.95
CA LYS A 2 -3.41 -16.63 11.86
C LYS A 2 -3.09 -16.17 13.28
N ILE A 3 -4.09 -15.70 14.01
CA ILE A 3 -3.98 -15.29 15.42
C ILE A 3 -4.77 -16.28 16.27
N TYR A 4 -4.19 -16.70 17.39
CA TYR A 4 -4.88 -17.54 18.37
C TYR A 4 -5.60 -16.65 19.39
N LEU A 5 -6.89 -16.89 19.58
CA LEU A 5 -7.73 -16.19 20.55
C LEU A 5 -8.16 -17.16 21.65
N PRO A 6 -7.52 -17.16 22.84
CA PRO A 6 -7.88 -18.05 23.96
C PRO A 6 -9.36 -17.95 24.33
N TYR A 7 -9.95 -16.76 24.21
CA TYR A 7 -11.37 -16.51 24.49
C TYR A 7 -12.33 -17.35 23.63
N LEU A 8 -11.95 -17.64 22.38
CA LEU A 8 -12.73 -18.54 21.51
C LEU A 8 -12.46 -20.01 21.83
N HIS A 9 -11.26 -20.35 22.26
CA HIS A 9 -10.89 -21.72 22.60
C HIS A 9 -11.65 -22.23 23.83
N GLU A 10 -11.93 -21.35 24.79
CA GLU A 10 -12.62 -21.67 26.04
C GLU A 10 -14.07 -21.16 26.08
N TRP A 11 -14.71 -20.95 24.92
CA TRP A 11 -16.04 -20.38 24.85
C TRP A 11 -17.08 -21.21 25.65
N LYS A 12 -17.66 -20.62 26.70
CA LYS A 12 -18.67 -21.24 27.56
C LYS A 12 -19.81 -20.29 27.86
N HIS A 13 -20.99 -20.53 27.29
CA HIS A 13 -22.19 -19.77 27.67
C HIS A 13 -22.64 -20.14 29.11
N PRO A 14 -23.05 -19.18 29.97
CA PRO A 14 -23.21 -17.74 29.74
C PRO A 14 -21.98 -16.87 30.07
N GLN A 15 -20.86 -17.49 30.48
CA GLN A 15 -19.65 -16.80 30.93
C GLN A 15 -18.89 -16.12 29.77
N SER A 16 -18.95 -16.71 28.58
CA SER A 16 -18.50 -16.14 27.32
C SER A 16 -19.68 -15.52 26.60
N HIS A 17 -19.50 -14.27 26.19
CA HIS A 17 -20.52 -13.49 25.51
C HIS A 17 -19.89 -12.62 24.43
N LEU A 18 -20.69 -12.23 23.45
CA LEU A 18 -20.24 -11.52 22.25
C LEU A 18 -19.49 -10.21 22.57
N SER A 19 -19.95 -9.46 23.58
CA SER A 19 -19.28 -8.23 24.04
C SER A 19 -17.84 -8.49 24.47
N GLY A 20 -17.63 -9.52 25.29
CA GLY A 20 -16.30 -9.93 25.75
C GLY A 20 -15.38 -10.37 24.61
N LEU A 21 -15.92 -11.10 23.63
CA LEU A 21 -15.15 -11.48 22.44
C LEU A 21 -14.69 -10.27 21.65
N ILE A 22 -15.60 -9.32 21.39
CA ILE A 22 -15.28 -8.09 20.66
C ILE A 22 -14.18 -7.31 21.40
N GLN A 23 -14.25 -7.21 22.72
CA GLN A 23 -13.25 -6.51 23.51
C GLN A 23 -11.88 -7.17 23.46
N VAL A 24 -11.83 -8.52 23.52
CA VAL A 24 -10.57 -9.27 23.32
C VAL A 24 -10.03 -9.07 21.91
N MET A 25 -10.89 -9.08 20.88
CA MET A 25 -10.46 -8.84 19.49
C MET A 25 -9.92 -7.42 19.28
N ILE A 26 -10.52 -6.41 19.92
CA ILE A 26 -10.03 -5.02 19.85
C ILE A 26 -8.62 -4.92 20.44
N VAL A 27 -8.38 -5.53 21.61
CA VAL A 27 -7.05 -5.50 22.25
C VAL A 27 -6.03 -6.26 21.40
N VAL A 28 -6.35 -7.48 20.97
CA VAL A 28 -5.42 -8.34 20.23
C VAL A 28 -5.10 -7.79 18.84
N PHE A 29 -6.08 -7.25 18.11
CA PHE A 29 -5.83 -6.64 16.80
C PHE A 29 -5.34 -5.19 16.87
N GLY A 30 -5.48 -4.53 18.02
CA GLY A 30 -4.81 -3.26 18.29
C GLY A 30 -3.31 -3.42 18.49
N ASP A 31 -2.90 -4.50 19.16
CA ASP A 31 -1.49 -4.83 19.41
C ASP A 31 -0.84 -5.53 18.20
N GLU A 32 -1.47 -6.58 17.68
CA GLU A 32 -1.03 -7.31 16.48
C GLU A 32 -2.09 -7.20 15.37
N PRO A 33 -2.04 -6.14 14.53
CA PRO A 33 -3.02 -5.96 13.47
C PRO A 33 -2.94 -7.13 12.47
N PRO A 34 -4.08 -7.69 12.03
CA PRO A 34 -4.08 -8.87 11.19
C PRO A 34 -3.36 -8.60 9.86
N VAL A 35 -2.27 -9.34 9.63
CA VAL A 35 -1.48 -9.18 8.41
C VAL A 35 -2.30 -9.68 7.21
N PHE A 36 -2.66 -8.76 6.32
CA PHE A 36 -3.28 -9.06 5.03
C PHE A 36 -2.39 -10.01 4.23
N SER A 37 -2.90 -11.20 3.93
CA SER A 37 -2.22 -12.10 3.00
C SER A 37 -2.43 -11.56 1.58
N ARG A 38 -1.36 -11.05 0.94
CA ARG A 38 -1.42 -10.75 -0.49
C ARG A 38 -1.64 -12.06 -1.26
N PRO A 39 -2.53 -12.10 -2.27
CA PRO A 39 -2.61 -13.26 -3.16
C PRO A 39 -1.23 -13.48 -3.78
N ILE A 40 -0.78 -14.73 -3.81
CA ILE A 40 0.49 -15.11 -4.43
C ILE A 40 0.31 -14.90 -5.94
N SER A 41 0.70 -13.73 -6.45
CA SER A 41 0.86 -13.54 -7.89
C SER A 41 2.02 -14.41 -8.33
N ALA A 42 1.72 -15.62 -8.81
CA ALA A 42 2.67 -16.48 -9.49
C ALA A 42 3.10 -15.81 -10.80
N SER A 43 4.15 -15.00 -10.75
CA SER A 43 5.09 -14.81 -11.84
C SER A 43 6.28 -14.02 -11.33
N TYR A 44 7.24 -14.71 -10.70
CA TYR A 44 8.59 -14.17 -10.62
C TYR A 44 9.22 -14.35 -12.00
N PRO A 45 9.80 -13.31 -12.63
CA PRO A 45 10.69 -13.52 -13.77
C PRO A 45 11.89 -14.34 -13.27
N PRO A 46 12.39 -15.32 -14.05
CA PRO A 46 13.58 -16.06 -13.67
C PRO A 46 14.74 -15.08 -13.54
N TYR A 47 15.38 -15.08 -12.35
CA TYR A 47 16.64 -14.38 -12.12
C TYR A 47 17.67 -14.87 -13.14
N GLN A 48 18.17 -13.96 -14.00
CA GLN A 48 19.40 -14.21 -14.75
C GLN A 48 20.60 -14.04 -13.82
N ALA A 49 21.33 -15.13 -13.59
CA ALA A 49 22.62 -15.09 -12.92
C ALA A 49 23.64 -14.40 -13.83
N THR A 50 24.06 -13.19 -13.47
CA THR A 50 25.23 -12.52 -14.06
C THR A 50 26.50 -13.10 -13.43
N GLY A 51 26.96 -14.23 -13.98
CA GLY A 51 28.28 -14.81 -13.68
C GLY A 51 29.28 -14.56 -14.83
N PRO A 52 30.58 -14.39 -14.54
CA PRO A 52 31.61 -14.17 -15.55
C PRO A 52 31.82 -15.42 -16.43
N PRO A 53 32.29 -15.26 -17.68
CA PRO A 53 32.33 -16.35 -18.66
C PRO A 53 33.41 -17.36 -18.28
N ASN A 54 33.03 -18.61 -18.05
CA ASN A 54 33.98 -19.70 -17.86
C ASN A 54 33.90 -20.67 -19.04
N THR A 55 35.01 -20.80 -19.73
CA THR A 55 35.24 -21.65 -20.90
C THR A 55 35.65 -23.04 -20.47
N SER A 56 34.85 -24.09 -20.74
CA SER A 56 35.38 -25.47 -20.82
C SER A 56 34.34 -26.48 -21.32
N TYR A 57 34.62 -26.99 -22.53
CA TYR A 57 34.33 -28.29 -23.13
C TYR A 57 33.57 -29.36 -22.33
N MET A 58 32.45 -29.87 -22.90
CA MET A 58 32.18 -31.31 -23.05
C MET A 58 30.98 -31.59 -23.99
N PRO A 59 31.08 -32.51 -24.98
CA PRO A 59 29.97 -32.88 -25.85
C PRO A 59 29.35 -34.25 -25.49
N GLY A 60 28.02 -34.33 -25.55
CA GLY A 60 27.32 -35.59 -25.86
C GLY A 60 26.23 -36.02 -24.87
N MET A 61 24.96 -35.91 -25.29
CA MET A 61 24.02 -37.06 -25.33
C MET A 61 22.68 -36.65 -25.99
N PRO A 62 21.99 -37.58 -26.69
CA PRO A 62 20.82 -37.30 -27.51
C PRO A 62 19.50 -37.76 -26.86
N GLY A 63 18.40 -37.13 -27.27
CA GLY A 63 17.02 -37.55 -27.00
C GLY A 63 16.12 -36.32 -27.03
N GLY A 64 15.14 -36.13 -27.90
CA GLY A 64 14.29 -37.09 -28.59
C GLY A 64 12.85 -36.81 -28.16
N ILE A 65 11.94 -36.70 -29.14
CA ILE A 65 10.47 -36.76 -29.07
C ILE A 65 9.70 -35.42 -29.18
N SER A 66 9.34 -35.14 -30.43
CA SER A 66 8.04 -34.77 -31.04
C SER A 66 7.14 -33.60 -30.54
N PRO A 67 6.59 -32.79 -31.48
CA PRO A 67 5.71 -31.65 -31.23
C PRO A 67 4.22 -31.96 -31.52
N TYR A 68 3.29 -31.26 -30.86
CA TYR A 68 1.88 -31.09 -31.28
C TYR A 68 1.31 -29.78 -30.66
N PRO A 69 0.22 -29.18 -31.18
CA PRO A 69 0.33 -27.95 -31.95
C PRO A 69 -0.57 -26.79 -31.45
N SER A 70 -0.24 -25.59 -31.92
CA SER A 70 -1.10 -24.42 -32.25
C SER A 70 -2.50 -24.26 -31.62
N GLY A 71 -2.76 -23.04 -31.12
CA GLY A 71 -4.13 -22.50 -31.05
C GLY A 71 -4.20 -21.12 -30.40
N TYR A 72 -4.10 -20.06 -31.22
CA TYR A 72 -4.56 -18.71 -30.82
C TYR A 72 -6.09 -18.68 -30.76
N PRO A 73 -6.67 -17.74 -29.99
CA PRO A 73 -7.27 -16.60 -30.69
C PRO A 73 -6.85 -15.23 -30.11
N PRO A 74 -6.75 -14.18 -30.94
CA PRO A 74 -6.45 -12.82 -30.50
C PRO A 74 -7.76 -12.10 -30.11
N ASN A 75 -7.76 -11.36 -29.00
CA ASN A 75 -8.80 -10.37 -28.73
C ASN A 75 -8.17 -9.00 -28.40
N PRO A 76 -8.78 -7.89 -28.84
CA PRO A 76 -8.15 -6.58 -28.99
C PRO A 76 -8.48 -5.67 -27.81
N SER A 77 -7.90 -4.46 -27.86
CA SER A 77 -8.02 -3.33 -26.90
C SER A 77 -6.93 -3.38 -25.82
N GLY A 78 -5.98 -2.46 -25.70
CA GLY A 78 -5.86 -1.10 -26.21
C GLY A 78 -5.65 -0.17 -25.02
N TYR A 79 -4.40 0.22 -24.73
CA TYR A 79 -3.97 1.55 -24.24
C TYR A 79 -2.41 1.63 -24.27
N PRO A 80 -1.82 2.83 -24.42
CA PRO A 80 -0.62 3.07 -25.19
C PRO A 80 0.67 2.92 -24.39
N GLY A 81 1.66 2.29 -25.03
CA GLY A 81 3.04 2.27 -24.56
C GLY A 81 3.73 3.62 -24.79
N CYS A 82 4.48 4.06 -23.79
CA CYS A 82 5.41 5.17 -23.93
C CYS A 82 6.49 4.82 -24.97
N PRO A 83 6.75 5.68 -25.97
CA PRO A 83 7.86 5.49 -26.89
C PRO A 83 9.17 5.87 -26.20
N TYR A 84 10.12 4.93 -26.19
CA TYR A 84 11.52 5.18 -25.87
C TYR A 84 12.15 5.98 -27.03
N PRO A 85 12.83 7.10 -26.79
CA PRO A 85 13.48 7.85 -27.87
C PRO A 85 14.74 7.12 -28.37
N PRO A 86 15.03 7.19 -29.69
CA PRO A 86 16.20 6.58 -30.30
C PRO A 86 17.51 7.23 -29.82
N GLY A 87 18.55 6.40 -29.72
CA GLY A 87 19.90 6.82 -29.32
C GLY A 87 20.45 7.93 -30.23
N GLY A 88 20.83 9.04 -29.59
CA GLY A 88 21.59 10.12 -30.21
C GLY A 88 23.11 9.91 -30.09
N PRO A 89 23.92 10.51 -30.97
CA PRO A 89 25.37 10.32 -31.00
C PRO A 89 26.07 11.06 -29.86
N TYR A 90 27.13 10.45 -29.32
CA TYR A 90 28.05 11.05 -28.36
C TYR A 90 28.70 12.33 -28.90
N PRO A 91 28.83 13.41 -28.11
CA PRO A 91 29.62 14.57 -28.51
C PRO A 91 31.11 14.32 -28.24
N ALA A 92 31.92 14.82 -29.17
CA ALA A 92 33.37 14.80 -29.14
C ALA A 92 33.94 15.71 -28.03
N THR A 93 35.03 15.24 -27.41
CA THR A 93 35.89 15.98 -26.49
C THR A 93 36.50 17.21 -27.17
N THR A 94 36.05 18.40 -26.78
CA THR A 94 36.77 19.66 -27.00
C THR A 94 37.69 19.94 -25.82
N SER A 95 38.97 20.09 -26.15
CA SER A 95 40.01 20.61 -25.27
C SER A 95 39.62 22.00 -24.78
N SER A 96 39.69 22.24 -23.47
CA SER A 96 39.64 23.59 -22.90
C SER A 96 40.70 23.72 -21.82
N GLN A 97 41.49 24.77 -22.03
CA GLN A 97 42.66 25.20 -21.30
C GLN A 97 42.27 25.65 -19.89
N TYR A 98 42.97 25.16 -18.87
CA TYR A 98 42.97 25.75 -17.53
C TYR A 98 44.25 26.57 -17.32
N PRO A 99 44.17 27.76 -16.69
CA PRO A 99 45.33 28.58 -16.41
C PRO A 99 46.16 28.02 -15.26
N SER A 100 47.46 28.09 -15.46
CA SER A 100 48.55 27.65 -14.59
C SER A 100 48.50 28.28 -13.18
N GLN A 101 48.50 27.44 -12.14
CA GLN A 101 48.92 27.82 -10.79
C GLN A 101 50.39 27.42 -10.58
N PRO A 102 51.17 28.19 -9.78
CA PRO A 102 52.60 27.97 -9.62
C PRO A 102 52.91 26.69 -8.81
N PRO A 103 54.06 26.04 -9.07
CA PRO A 103 54.43 24.79 -8.42
C PRO A 103 54.84 25.04 -6.97
N VAL A 104 54.06 24.55 -6.01
CA VAL A 104 54.54 24.42 -4.63
C VAL A 104 55.53 23.28 -4.57
N THR A 105 56.72 23.62 -4.10
CA THR A 105 57.92 22.81 -4.04
C THR A 105 57.73 21.58 -3.16
N THR A 106 58.22 20.45 -3.65
CA THR A 106 58.22 19.17 -2.94
C THR A 106 59.18 19.21 -1.76
N VAL A 107 58.72 18.77 -0.59
CA VAL A 107 59.51 18.10 0.44
C VAL A 107 58.73 16.83 0.81
N GLY A 108 59.26 15.66 0.44
CA GLY A 108 58.64 14.34 0.66
C GLY A 108 58.82 13.84 2.10
N PRO A 109 58.89 12.52 2.35
CA PRO A 109 58.26 11.39 1.70
C PRO A 109 57.36 10.61 2.70
N SER A 110 56.09 10.39 2.37
CA SER A 110 55.37 9.22 2.89
C SER A 110 54.27 8.86 1.91
N ARG A 111 54.57 7.85 1.10
CA ARG A 111 53.55 6.96 0.56
C ARG A 111 52.99 6.18 1.75
N ASP A 112 52.18 6.85 2.56
CA ASP A 112 51.29 6.14 3.46
C ASP A 112 49.97 6.04 2.69
N GLY A 113 49.72 4.87 2.09
CA GLY A 113 48.48 4.53 1.40
C GLY A 113 47.31 4.37 2.37
N THR A 114 47.31 5.13 3.46
CA THR A 114 46.40 5.02 4.57
C THR A 114 45.60 6.32 4.59
N ILE A 115 44.31 6.22 4.27
CA ILE A 115 43.36 7.33 4.35
C ILE A 115 43.60 8.05 5.70
N SER A 116 43.82 9.37 5.66
CA SER A 116 44.06 10.14 6.89
C SER A 116 42.87 9.99 7.84
N GLU A 117 43.14 9.84 9.14
CA GLU A 117 42.12 9.59 10.14
C GLU A 117 41.00 10.64 10.12
N ASP A 118 41.35 11.91 9.85
CA ASP A 118 40.39 13.01 9.68
C ASP A 118 39.44 12.80 8.51
N THR A 119 39.92 12.20 7.40
CA THR A 119 39.08 11.87 6.24
C THR A 119 38.11 10.74 6.57
N ILE A 120 38.57 9.74 7.33
CA ILE A 120 37.71 8.66 7.84
C ILE A 120 36.65 9.22 8.79
N ARG A 121 37.05 10.09 9.73
CA ARG A 121 36.13 10.76 10.68
C ARG A 121 35.09 11.59 9.94
N ALA A 122 35.49 12.40 8.96
CA ALA A 122 34.56 13.18 8.14
C ALA A 122 33.59 12.29 7.33
N SER A 123 34.08 11.19 6.74
CA SER A 123 33.23 10.24 6.01
C SER A 123 32.21 9.56 6.94
N LEU A 124 32.62 9.13 8.13
CA LEU A 124 31.72 8.53 9.13
C LEU A 124 30.66 9.53 9.61
N ILE A 125 31.04 10.77 9.91
CA ILE A 125 30.10 11.82 10.31
C ILE A 125 29.09 12.10 9.19
N SER A 126 29.54 12.20 7.93
CA SER A 126 28.64 12.37 6.78
C SER A 126 27.71 11.16 6.63
N ALA A 127 28.25 9.94 6.67
CA ALA A 127 27.47 8.72 6.50
C ALA A 127 26.40 8.56 7.59
N VAL A 128 26.70 8.90 8.84
CA VAL A 128 25.72 8.88 9.94
C VAL A 128 24.68 9.98 9.75
N SER A 129 25.10 11.19 9.39
CA SER A 129 24.20 12.32 9.13
C SER A 129 23.25 12.02 7.97
N ASP A 130 23.76 11.44 6.89
CA ASP A 130 22.97 10.99 5.74
C ASP A 130 21.99 9.89 6.13
N LYS A 131 22.45 8.89 6.89
CA LYS A 131 21.58 7.80 7.35
C LYS A 131 20.44 8.32 8.21
N LEU A 132 20.71 9.28 9.11
CA LEU A 132 19.69 9.92 9.92
C LEU A 132 18.70 10.70 9.06
N ARG A 133 19.19 11.49 8.09
CA ARG A 133 18.33 12.20 7.13
C ARG A 133 17.41 11.26 6.35
N TRP A 134 17.95 10.15 5.86
CA TRP A 134 17.20 9.14 5.14
C TRP A 134 16.10 8.51 5.99
N ARG A 135 16.45 8.09 7.22
CA ARG A 135 15.46 7.53 8.16
C ARG A 135 14.37 8.54 8.50
N MET A 136 14.74 9.79 8.75
CA MET A 136 13.76 10.81 9.10
C MET A 136 12.81 11.13 7.94
N LYS A 137 13.31 11.16 6.71
CA LYS A 137 12.50 11.30 5.50
C LYS A 137 11.52 10.13 5.33
N GLU A 138 12.01 8.91 5.49
CA GLU A 138 11.19 7.69 5.38
C GLU A 138 10.03 7.69 6.40
N GLU A 139 10.32 8.01 7.66
CA GLU A 139 9.29 8.11 8.70
C GLU A 139 8.31 9.26 8.43
N MET A 140 8.78 10.41 7.94
CA MET A 140 7.89 11.51 7.53
C MET A 140 6.95 11.10 6.39
N ASP A 141 7.49 10.47 5.34
CA ASP A 141 6.72 10.05 4.18
C ASP A 141 5.67 9.00 4.58
N ARG A 142 6.04 8.08 5.47
CA ARG A 142 5.12 7.11 6.08
C ARG A 142 4.01 7.80 6.88
N ALA A 143 4.37 8.67 7.82
CA ALA A 143 3.41 9.38 8.65
C ALA A 143 2.45 10.25 7.80
N GLN A 144 2.96 10.86 6.73
CA GLN A 144 2.16 11.64 5.80
C GLN A 144 1.15 10.76 5.04
N ALA A 145 1.55 9.57 4.62
CA ALA A 145 0.65 8.61 3.99
C ALA A 145 -0.44 8.13 4.96
N GLU A 146 -0.07 7.83 6.21
CA GLU A 146 -1.02 7.44 7.26
C GLU A 146 -2.02 8.58 7.56
N LEU A 147 -1.55 9.83 7.67
CA LEU A 147 -2.41 11.00 7.85
C LEU A 147 -3.43 11.14 6.70
N ASN A 148 -2.99 10.96 5.45
CA ASN A 148 -3.87 11.06 4.29
C ASN A 148 -4.92 9.94 4.27
N ALA A 149 -4.55 8.72 4.67
CA ALA A 149 -5.49 7.62 4.81
C ALA A 149 -6.53 7.92 5.90
N LEU A 150 -6.09 8.41 7.06
CA LEU A 150 -6.98 8.79 8.17
C LEU A 150 -7.96 9.89 7.78
N LYS A 151 -7.50 10.93 7.07
CA LYS A 151 -8.39 12.00 6.57
C LYS A 151 -9.48 11.47 5.64
N ARG A 152 -9.13 10.53 4.75
CA ARG A 152 -10.13 9.90 3.87
C ARG A 152 -11.17 9.11 4.67
N THR A 153 -10.71 8.35 5.68
CA THR A 153 -11.60 7.62 6.57
C THR A 153 -12.51 8.56 7.38
N GLU A 154 -11.99 9.69 7.85
CA GLU A 154 -12.78 10.73 8.53
C GLU A 154 -13.88 11.28 7.62
N GLU A 155 -13.55 11.61 6.37
CA GLU A 155 -14.52 12.10 5.39
C GLU A 155 -15.62 11.07 5.11
N ASP A 156 -15.26 9.80 4.95
CA ASP A 156 -16.22 8.73 4.69
C ASP A 156 -17.11 8.47 5.91
N LEU A 157 -16.55 8.56 7.12
CA LEU A 157 -17.32 8.45 8.37
C LEU A 157 -18.29 9.62 8.52
N LYS A 158 -17.87 10.84 8.18
CA LYS A 158 -18.73 12.03 8.21
C LYS A 158 -19.89 11.92 7.21
N LYS A 159 -19.63 11.43 5.99
CA LYS A 159 -20.69 11.13 5.01
C LYS A 159 -21.65 10.06 5.51
N GLY A 160 -21.11 8.99 6.13
CA GLY A 160 -21.91 7.93 6.73
C GLY A 160 -22.83 8.45 7.83
N HIS A 161 -22.30 9.30 8.71
CA HIS A 161 -23.06 9.97 9.77
C HIS A 161 -24.19 10.84 9.20
N GLN A 162 -23.89 11.71 8.23
CA GLN A 162 -24.90 12.54 7.59
C GLN A 162 -26.03 11.70 6.96
N LYS A 163 -25.69 10.61 6.28
CA LYS A 163 -26.67 9.70 5.68
C LYS A 163 -27.57 9.05 6.74
N LEU A 164 -27.01 8.67 7.89
CA LEU A 164 -27.79 8.13 9.01
C LEU A 164 -28.75 9.18 9.58
N GLU A 165 -28.29 10.42 9.74
CA GLU A 165 -29.11 11.53 10.21
C GLU A 165 -30.28 11.84 9.26
N GLU A 166 -30.02 11.82 7.94
CA GLU A 166 -31.06 11.95 6.92
C GLU A 166 -32.09 10.80 6.98
N MET A 167 -31.64 9.57 7.24
CA MET A 167 -32.54 8.42 7.39
C MET A 167 -33.39 8.50 8.65
N VAL A 168 -32.80 8.93 9.78
CA VAL A 168 -33.54 9.15 11.03
C VAL A 168 -34.61 10.22 10.84
N THR A 169 -34.24 11.36 10.25
CA THR A 169 -35.18 12.45 9.96
C THR A 169 -36.35 11.99 9.07
N ARG A 170 -36.05 11.16 8.07
CA ARG A 170 -37.08 10.59 7.19
C ARG A 170 -38.02 9.64 7.92
N LEU A 171 -37.48 8.76 8.77
CA LEU A 171 -38.30 7.86 9.57
C LEU A 171 -39.23 8.63 10.51
N ASP A 172 -38.75 9.70 11.15
CA ASP A 172 -39.59 10.55 11.99
C ASP A 172 -40.74 11.20 11.19
N GLN A 173 -40.47 11.63 9.96
CA GLN A 173 -41.50 12.17 9.05
C GLN A 173 -42.52 11.10 8.63
N GLU A 174 -42.05 9.90 8.27
CA GLU A 174 -42.92 8.78 7.88
C GLU A 174 -43.82 8.34 9.04
N VAL A 175 -43.30 8.29 10.27
CA VAL A 175 -44.09 7.99 11.47
C VAL A 175 -45.19 9.04 11.67
N ALA A 176 -44.83 10.32 11.60
CA ALA A 176 -45.80 11.41 11.75
C ALA A 176 -46.88 11.40 10.63
N GLU A 177 -46.51 11.04 9.41
CA GLU A 177 -47.45 10.89 8.29
C GLU A 177 -48.41 9.72 8.52
N VAL A 178 -47.90 8.56 8.97
CA VAL A 178 -48.72 7.39 9.29
C VAL A 178 -49.70 7.69 10.42
N ASP A 179 -49.25 8.35 11.49
CA ASP A 179 -50.11 8.75 12.61
C ASP A 179 -51.25 9.68 12.14
N LYS A 180 -50.92 10.66 11.30
CA LYS A 180 -51.92 11.54 10.69
C LYS A 180 -52.92 10.77 9.81
N ASN A 181 -52.45 9.79 9.04
CA ASN A 181 -53.31 8.96 8.21
C ASN A 181 -54.24 8.08 9.06
N ILE A 182 -53.74 7.54 10.18
CA ILE A 182 -54.55 6.79 11.15
C ILE A 182 -55.65 7.68 11.74
N GLU A 183 -55.32 8.90 12.16
CA GLU A 183 -56.32 9.85 12.69
C GLU A 183 -57.39 10.21 11.65
N LEU A 184 -56.98 10.44 10.40
CA LEU A 184 -57.89 10.75 9.31
C LEU A 184 -58.86 9.58 9.04
N LEU A 185 -58.34 8.35 8.99
CA LEU A 185 -59.17 7.15 8.78
C LEU A 185 -60.14 6.93 9.93
N LYS A 186 -59.70 7.06 11.19
CA LYS A 186 -60.59 6.98 12.36
C LYS A 186 -61.73 7.98 12.27
N LYS A 187 -61.42 9.23 11.94
CA LYS A 187 -62.45 10.27 11.77
C LYS A 187 -63.43 9.92 10.65
N LYS A 188 -62.94 9.35 9.54
CA LYS A 188 -63.79 8.92 8.42
C LYS A 188 -64.69 7.75 8.80
N ASP A 189 -64.18 6.79 9.57
CA ASP A 189 -64.97 5.68 10.09
C ASP A 189 -66.07 6.17 11.05
N GLU A 190 -65.78 7.16 11.90
CA GLU A 190 -66.77 7.80 12.78
C GLU A 190 -67.86 8.56 11.98
N GLU A 191 -67.46 9.34 10.96
CA GLU A 191 -68.39 10.04 10.07
C GLU A 191 -69.32 9.06 9.33
N LEU A 192 -68.79 7.96 8.81
CA LEU A 192 -69.56 6.92 8.12
C LEU A 192 -70.49 6.17 9.06
N SER A 193 -70.01 5.80 10.26
CA SER A 193 -70.83 5.13 11.28
C SER A 193 -72.00 6.01 11.70
N SER A 194 -71.77 7.31 11.90
CA SER A 194 -72.82 8.28 12.23
C SER A 194 -73.86 8.47 11.12
N ALA A 195 -73.46 8.29 9.86
CA ALA A 195 -74.37 8.37 8.72
C ALA A 195 -75.22 7.10 8.53
N LEU A 196 -74.73 5.94 8.98
CA LEU A 196 -75.44 4.66 8.94
C LEU A 196 -76.46 4.51 10.08
N GLU A 197 -76.26 5.17 11.21
CA GLU A 197 -77.20 5.15 12.35
C GLU A 197 -78.39 6.12 12.18
N LYS A 198 -78.44 6.92 11.12
CA LYS A 198 -79.56 7.82 10.77
C LYS A 198 -80.42 7.26 9.65
#